data_AF-A0A1A8PSF7-F1
#
_entry.id   AF-A0A1A8PSF7-F1
#
_cell.length_a   1.000
_cell.length_b   1.000
_cell.length_c   1.000
_cell.angle_alpha   90.00
_cell.angle_beta   90.00
_cell.angle_gamma   90.00
#
_symmetry.space_group_name_H-M   'P 1'
#
loop_
_entity.id
_entity.type
_entity.pdbx_description
1 polymer ?
#
loop_
_entity_poly.entity_id
_entity_poly.type
_entity_poly.pdbx_seq_one_letter_code
_entity_poly.pdbx_strand_id
1 'polypeptide(L)'
;QELAGVCDVLVENFLPGKLDQMSLGFEDVSRQNPGLIYCSISGYGQTGPLSQSPGYDSIVSAVSGMMHITGPEDGEPVRPGVAMTDLATGLYAHGAIMAALLQRLKTGRGLHIDCNLLSSQVSCLSHIAANYLNAG
;
A
#
# COMPACT_ATOMS: atom_id res chain seq x y z
N GLN A 1 -19.45 9.97 9.53
CA GLN A 1 -19.48 8.50 9.64
C GLN A 1 -20.65 7.87 8.86
N GLU A 2 -21.78 8.56 8.66
CA GLU A 2 -22.95 8.02 7.93
C GLU A 2 -22.61 7.30 6.61
N LEU A 3 -21.84 7.93 5.72
CA LEU A 3 -21.44 7.31 4.45
C LEU A 3 -20.56 6.06 4.63
N ALA A 4 -19.66 6.09 5.61
CA ALA A 4 -18.77 4.96 5.90
C ALA A 4 -19.54 3.77 6.52
N GLY A 5 -20.66 4.05 7.20
CA GLY A 5 -21.58 3.04 7.73
C GLY A 5 -22.33 2.25 6.65
N VAL A 6 -22.40 2.77 5.42
CA VAL A 6 -23.16 2.15 4.31
C VAL A 6 -22.30 1.81 3.09
N CYS A 7 -21.01 2.16 3.08
CA CYS A 7 -20.13 1.82 1.96
C CYS A 7 -19.59 0.39 2.09
N ASP A 8 -19.28 -0.22 0.94
CA ASP A 8 -18.63 -1.53 0.91
C ASP A 8 -17.13 -1.45 1.14
N VAL A 9 -16.51 -0.39 0.59
CA VAL A 9 -15.08 -0.18 0.59
C VAL A 9 -14.80 1.28 0.98
N LEU A 10 -13.89 1.47 1.91
CA LEU A 10 -13.30 2.78 2.23
C LEU A 10 -11.82 2.71 1.87
N VAL A 11 -11.35 3.65 1.04
CA VAL A 11 -9.94 3.76 0.66
C VAL A 11 -9.41 5.09 1.17
N GLU A 12 -8.24 5.06 1.80
CA GLU A 12 -7.58 6.24 2.34
C GLU A 12 -6.06 6.14 2.19
N ASN A 13 -5.40 7.28 2.10
CA ASN A 13 -3.95 7.37 1.93
C ASN A 13 -3.27 8.40 2.85
N PHE A 14 -3.81 8.59 4.06
CA PHE A 14 -3.20 9.47 5.05
C PHE A 14 -2.02 8.76 5.73
N LEU A 15 -1.24 9.54 6.49
CA LEU A 15 -0.28 8.95 7.42
C LEU A 15 -1.01 8.03 8.43
N PRO A 16 -0.42 6.88 8.79
CA PRO A 16 -0.97 5.97 9.79
C PRO A 16 -1.43 6.69 11.07
N GLY A 17 -2.64 6.40 11.51
CA GLY A 17 -3.26 7.02 12.69
C GLY A 17 -3.97 8.36 12.45
N LYS A 18 -3.87 8.95 11.26
CA LYS A 18 -4.50 10.26 11.00
C LYS A 18 -6.02 10.21 11.06
N LEU A 19 -6.64 9.19 10.48
CA LEU A 19 -8.09 9.04 10.51
C LEU A 19 -8.62 8.55 11.86
N ASP A 20 -7.79 7.87 12.67
CA ASP A 20 -8.14 7.50 14.05
C ASP A 20 -8.43 8.76 14.88
N GLN A 21 -7.67 9.84 14.68
CA GLN A 21 -7.90 11.15 15.34
C GLN A 21 -9.25 11.78 14.98
N MET A 22 -9.87 11.35 13.89
CA MET A 22 -11.16 11.84 13.40
C MET A 22 -12.30 10.85 13.66
N SER A 23 -12.03 9.77 14.43
CA SER A 23 -12.93 8.63 14.61
C SER A 23 -13.38 8.01 13.28
N LEU A 24 -12.49 8.02 12.29
CA LEU A 24 -12.68 7.42 10.97
C LEU A 24 -11.71 6.26 10.73
N GLY A 25 -11.01 5.82 11.76
CA GLY A 25 -10.13 4.65 11.74
C GLY A 25 -10.88 3.33 11.52
N PHE A 26 -10.15 2.29 11.15
CA PHE A 26 -10.73 0.97 10.89
C PHE A 26 -11.57 0.44 12.06
N GLU A 27 -11.07 0.52 13.28
CA GLU A 27 -11.79 0.06 14.48
C GLU A 27 -13.09 0.82 14.72
N ASP A 28 -13.13 2.12 14.47
CA ASP A 28 -14.33 2.93 14.69
C ASP A 28 -15.39 2.67 13.62
N VAL A 29 -14.99 2.61 12.35
CA VAL A 29 -15.94 2.38 11.26
C VAL A 29 -16.41 0.93 11.23
N SER A 30 -15.55 -0.06 11.49
CA SER A 30 -15.91 -1.48 11.46
C SER A 30 -16.89 -1.89 12.55
N ARG A 31 -16.94 -1.18 13.69
CA ARG A 31 -17.99 -1.36 14.71
C ARG A 31 -19.38 -1.05 14.17
N GLN A 32 -19.50 -0.05 13.30
CA GLN A 32 -20.77 0.35 12.69
C GLN A 32 -21.08 -0.47 11.44
N ASN A 33 -20.04 -0.85 10.70
CA ASN A 33 -20.13 -1.63 9.47
C ASN A 33 -19.17 -2.83 9.51
N PRO A 34 -19.58 -3.97 10.11
CA PRO A 34 -18.72 -5.16 10.23
C PRO A 34 -18.37 -5.82 8.89
N GLY A 35 -19.04 -5.43 7.81
CA GLY A 35 -18.79 -5.87 6.43
C GLY A 35 -17.84 -4.94 5.66
N LEU A 36 -17.31 -3.88 6.28
CA LEU A 36 -16.45 -2.91 5.63
C LEU A 36 -15.10 -3.49 5.22
N ILE A 37 -14.71 -3.28 3.96
CA ILE A 37 -13.31 -3.43 3.54
C ILE A 37 -12.65 -2.06 3.65
N TYR A 38 -11.74 -1.93 4.59
CA TYR A 38 -10.98 -0.71 4.81
C TYR A 38 -9.60 -0.87 4.17
N CYS A 39 -9.21 0.00 3.25
CA CYS A 39 -7.92 -0.06 2.58
C CYS A 39 -7.12 1.20 2.87
N SER A 40 -6.02 1.02 3.58
CA SER A 40 -5.03 2.06 3.82
C SER A 40 -3.90 1.93 2.81
N ILE A 41 -3.50 3.05 2.20
CA ILE A 41 -2.36 3.14 1.29
C ILE A 41 -1.34 4.12 1.88
N SER A 42 -0.18 3.62 2.33
CA SER A 42 0.85 4.44 2.96
C SER A 42 2.22 4.28 2.28
N GLY A 43 3.21 5.05 2.71
CA GLY A 43 4.59 4.89 2.22
C GLY A 43 5.23 3.58 2.61
N TYR A 44 5.16 3.27 3.90
CA TYR A 44 5.99 2.25 4.54
C TYR A 44 5.17 1.25 5.38
N GLY A 45 3.85 1.31 5.32
CA GLY A 45 2.93 0.45 6.08
C GLY A 45 2.41 1.11 7.36
N GLN A 46 1.42 0.48 7.97
CA GLN A 46 0.84 0.93 9.25
C GLN A 46 1.75 0.65 10.46
N THR A 47 2.83 -0.11 10.26
CA THR A 47 3.72 -0.57 11.34
C THR A 47 5.19 -0.37 10.99
N GLY A 48 6.07 -0.55 11.99
CA GLY A 48 7.51 -0.44 11.81
C GLY A 48 8.04 0.99 11.96
N PRO A 49 9.38 1.15 11.92
CA PRO A 49 10.07 2.39 12.29
C PRO A 49 9.83 3.54 11.30
N LEU A 50 9.43 3.24 10.06
CA LEU A 50 9.16 4.23 9.02
C LEU A 50 7.67 4.51 8.82
N SER A 51 6.77 3.93 9.63
CA SER A 51 5.31 4.08 9.45
C SER A 51 4.86 5.54 9.45
N GLN A 52 5.49 6.40 10.24
CA GLN A 52 5.18 7.83 10.33
C GLN A 52 5.96 8.70 9.32
N SER A 53 6.80 8.08 8.49
CA SER A 53 7.55 8.79 7.45
C SER A 53 6.67 9.06 6.23
N PRO A 54 6.79 10.23 5.59
CA PRO A 54 6.06 10.52 4.37
C PRO A 54 6.54 9.61 3.23
N GLY A 55 5.58 8.95 2.57
CA GLY A 55 5.83 8.09 1.42
C GLY A 55 5.46 8.78 0.12
N TYR A 56 6.47 9.23 -0.62
CA TYR A 56 6.29 9.72 -1.98
C TYR A 56 6.93 8.75 -2.97
N ASP A 57 6.32 8.57 -4.14
CA ASP A 57 6.81 7.69 -5.20
C ASP A 57 8.31 7.85 -5.47
N SER A 58 8.80 9.09 -5.58
CA SER A 58 10.23 9.33 -5.83
C SER A 58 11.14 8.84 -4.71
N ILE A 59 10.71 8.98 -3.44
CA ILE A 59 11.52 8.53 -2.31
C ILE A 59 11.49 7.01 -2.24
N VAL A 60 10.31 6.41 -2.35
CA VAL A 60 10.16 4.97 -2.26
C VAL A 60 10.81 4.26 -3.44
N SER A 61 10.69 4.80 -4.66
CA SER A 61 11.38 4.29 -5.85
C SER A 61 12.90 4.30 -5.69
N ALA A 62 13.47 5.26 -4.96
CA ALA A 62 14.89 5.27 -4.63
C ALA A 62 15.23 4.20 -3.59
N VAL A 63 14.55 4.23 -2.45
CA VAL A 63 14.82 3.35 -1.29
C VAL A 63 14.59 1.87 -1.60
N SER A 64 13.62 1.57 -2.45
CA SER A 64 13.28 0.20 -2.86
C SER A 64 14.26 -0.40 -3.89
N GLY A 65 15.17 0.38 -4.47
CA GLY A 65 16.12 -0.09 -5.48
C GLY A 65 15.63 0.00 -6.94
N MET A 66 14.40 0.48 -7.20
CA MET A 66 13.90 0.64 -8.57
C MET A 66 14.74 1.64 -9.39
N MET A 67 15.19 2.75 -8.78
CA MET A 67 16.08 3.69 -9.48
C MET A 67 17.45 3.09 -9.78
N HIS A 68 17.96 2.21 -8.92
CA HIS A 68 19.27 1.60 -9.09
C HIS A 68 19.33 0.71 -10.34
N ILE A 69 18.22 0.05 -10.69
CA ILE A 69 18.13 -0.81 -11.88
C ILE A 69 17.64 -0.08 -13.13
N THR A 70 17.48 1.25 -13.06
CA THR A 70 16.91 2.06 -14.14
C THR A 70 17.92 3.13 -14.57
N GLY A 71 18.32 3.08 -15.84
CA GLY A 71 19.27 4.04 -16.41
C GLY A 71 20.41 3.36 -17.18
N PRO A 72 21.40 4.13 -17.64
CA PRO A 72 22.63 3.59 -18.21
C PRO A 72 23.43 2.80 -17.16
N GLU A 73 24.14 1.75 -17.58
CA GLU A 73 24.93 0.88 -16.69
C GLU A 73 26.00 1.64 -15.89
N ASP A 74 26.75 2.53 -16.55
CA ASP A 74 27.76 3.39 -15.93
C ASP A 74 27.22 4.80 -15.58
N GLY A 75 25.90 4.93 -15.43
CA GLY A 75 25.21 6.20 -15.19
C GLY A 75 24.71 6.38 -13.76
N GLU A 76 24.25 7.59 -13.45
CA GLU A 76 23.52 7.86 -12.21
C GLU A 76 22.17 7.14 -12.20
N PRO A 77 21.67 6.66 -11.04
CA PRO A 77 20.33 6.08 -10.91
C PRO A 77 19.25 7.02 -11.45
N VAL A 78 18.36 6.49 -12.30
CA VAL A 78 17.32 7.29 -12.97
C VAL A 78 15.94 6.89 -12.45
N ARG A 79 15.12 7.89 -12.15
CA ARG A 79 13.70 7.66 -11.85
C ARG A 79 12.94 7.28 -13.13
N PRO A 80 12.09 6.24 -13.12
CA PRO A 80 11.16 5.99 -14.22
C PRO A 80 10.32 7.23 -14.57
N GLY A 81 9.97 7.40 -15.85
CA GLY A 81 9.27 8.60 -16.34
C GLY A 81 7.82 8.76 -15.85
N VAL A 82 7.31 7.79 -15.10
CA VAL A 82 5.98 7.81 -14.47
C VAL A 82 6.10 7.36 -13.02
N ALA A 83 5.06 7.61 -12.21
CA ALA A 83 4.99 7.17 -10.83
C ALA A 83 4.77 5.66 -10.72
N MET A 84 5.79 4.87 -11.10
CA MET A 84 5.71 3.42 -11.18
C MET A 84 5.36 2.78 -9.84
N THR A 85 5.84 3.34 -8.72
CA THR A 85 5.53 2.82 -7.40
C THR A 85 4.06 3.06 -7.06
N ASP A 86 3.55 4.28 -7.28
CA ASP A 86 2.13 4.58 -7.06
C ASP A 86 1.21 3.71 -7.94
N LEU A 87 1.57 3.53 -9.21
CA LEU A 87 0.81 2.68 -10.14
C LEU A 87 0.79 1.22 -9.70
N ALA A 88 1.94 0.67 -9.31
CA ALA A 88 2.03 -0.69 -8.82
C ALA A 88 1.20 -0.86 -7.54
N THR A 89 1.31 0.04 -6.57
CA THR A 89 0.56 0.00 -5.32
C THR A 89 -0.95 0.12 -5.56
N GLY A 90 -1.38 0.97 -6.49
CA GLY A 90 -2.79 1.04 -6.89
C GLY A 90 -3.32 -0.30 -7.43
N LEU A 91 -2.53 -1.00 -8.25
CA LEU A 91 -2.88 -2.32 -8.77
C LEU A 91 -2.90 -3.40 -7.68
N TYR A 92 -1.94 -3.40 -6.75
CA TYR A 92 -1.95 -4.30 -5.59
C TYR A 92 -3.14 -4.05 -4.67
N ALA A 93 -3.44 -2.78 -4.35
CA ALA A 93 -4.58 -2.39 -3.54
C ALA A 93 -5.89 -2.82 -4.21
N HIS A 94 -6.04 -2.60 -5.51
CA HIS A 94 -7.19 -3.08 -6.28
C HIS A 94 -7.36 -4.60 -6.17
N GLY A 95 -6.29 -5.37 -6.41
CA GLY A 95 -6.33 -6.82 -6.29
C GLY A 95 -6.69 -7.30 -4.88
N ALA A 96 -6.13 -6.66 -3.85
CA ALA A 96 -6.42 -6.96 -2.45
C ALA A 96 -7.88 -6.65 -2.09
N ILE A 97 -8.43 -5.53 -2.56
CA ILE A 97 -9.84 -5.16 -2.37
C ILE A 97 -10.76 -6.20 -3.03
N MET A 98 -10.45 -6.60 -4.27
CA MET A 98 -11.22 -7.63 -4.97
C MET A 98 -11.18 -8.98 -4.23
N ALA A 99 -10.02 -9.37 -3.72
CA ALA A 99 -9.88 -10.59 -2.91
C ALA A 99 -10.68 -10.49 -1.59
N ALA A 100 -10.64 -9.34 -0.92
CA ALA A 100 -11.39 -9.10 0.31
C ALA A 100 -12.91 -9.11 0.05
N LEU A 101 -13.39 -8.55 -1.07
CA LEU A 101 -14.80 -8.63 -1.48
C LEU A 101 -15.24 -10.08 -1.68
N LEU A 102 -14.42 -10.90 -2.35
CA LEU A 102 -14.68 -12.33 -2.53
C LEU A 102 -14.70 -13.10 -1.20
N GLN A 103 -13.78 -12.78 -0.27
CA GLN A 103 -13.77 -13.36 1.07
C GLN A 103 -15.04 -12.98 1.83
N ARG A 104 -15.46 -11.71 1.78
CA ARG A 104 -16.66 -11.21 2.44
C ARG A 104 -17.91 -11.94 1.99
N LEU A 105 -18.02 -12.35 0.72
CA LEU A 105 -19.14 -13.17 0.24
C LEU A 105 -19.25 -14.54 0.95
N LYS A 106 -18.13 -15.07 1.46
CA LYS A 106 -18.09 -16.36 2.16
C LYS A 106 -18.25 -16.22 3.67
N THR A 107 -17.72 -15.14 4.25
CA THR A 107 -17.64 -14.96 5.71
C THR A 107 -18.68 -13.98 6.26
N GLY A 108 -19.24 -13.11 5.41
CA GLY A 108 -20.04 -11.96 5.82
C GLY A 108 -19.23 -10.87 6.55
N ARG A 109 -17.90 -10.97 6.62
CA ARG A 109 -17.03 -10.08 7.40
C ARG A 109 -16.08 -9.32 6.49
N GLY A 110 -15.93 -8.03 6.77
CA GLY A 110 -14.90 -7.19 6.19
C GLY A 110 -13.53 -7.38 6.86
N LEU A 111 -12.55 -6.57 6.47
CA LEU A 111 -11.18 -6.60 6.98
C LEU A 111 -10.44 -5.29 6.68
N HIS A 112 -9.27 -5.11 7.30
CA HIS A 112 -8.34 -4.03 7.01
C HIS A 112 -7.23 -4.51 6.07
N ILE A 113 -7.05 -3.80 4.95
CA ILE A 113 -5.95 -3.97 4.00
C ILE A 113 -4.92 -2.89 4.32
N ASP A 114 -3.73 -3.29 4.75
CA ASP A 114 -2.54 -2.45 4.81
C ASP A 114 -1.73 -2.61 3.52
N CYS A 115 -1.86 -1.65 2.61
CA CYS A 115 -1.08 -1.58 1.38
C CYS A 115 -0.05 -0.46 1.52
N ASN A 116 1.18 -0.68 1.02
CA ASN A 116 2.20 0.34 1.07
C ASN A 116 3.13 0.34 -0.14
N LEU A 117 3.61 1.55 -0.47
CA LEU A 117 4.47 1.83 -1.60
C LEU A 117 5.74 0.96 -1.58
N LEU A 118 6.40 0.83 -0.42
CA LEU A 118 7.66 0.10 -0.32
C LEU A 118 7.50 -1.39 -0.65
N SER A 119 6.53 -2.06 -0.02
CA SER A 119 6.26 -3.48 -0.27
C SER A 119 5.86 -3.74 -1.71
N SER A 120 5.00 -2.89 -2.30
CA SER A 120 4.63 -3.02 -3.72
C SER A 120 5.85 -2.89 -4.63
N GLN A 121 6.70 -1.89 -4.39
CA GLN A 121 7.83 -1.62 -5.26
C GLN A 121 8.93 -2.69 -5.13
N VAL A 122 9.19 -3.17 -3.92
CA VAL A 122 10.11 -4.31 -3.70
C VAL A 122 9.57 -5.56 -4.39
N SER A 123 8.26 -5.80 -4.35
CA SER A 123 7.66 -6.93 -5.08
C SER A 123 7.89 -6.82 -6.59
N CYS A 124 7.82 -5.62 -7.16
CA CYS A 124 8.08 -5.41 -8.59
C CYS A 124 9.52 -5.71 -9.03
N LEU A 125 10.51 -5.71 -8.13
CA LEU A 125 11.89 -6.09 -8.48
C LEU A 125 12.01 -7.53 -8.97
N SER A 126 11.07 -8.41 -8.58
CA SER A 126 10.96 -9.78 -9.07
C SER A 126 12.30 -10.54 -9.02
N HIS A 127 12.91 -10.80 -10.18
CA HIS A 127 14.15 -11.56 -10.30
C HIS A 127 15.39 -10.78 -9.86
N ILE A 128 15.39 -9.44 -9.90
CA ILE A 128 16.53 -8.63 -9.42
C ILE A 128 16.69 -8.83 -7.92
N ALA A 129 15.60 -8.70 -7.15
CA ALA A 129 15.62 -8.96 -5.72
C ALA A 129 16.02 -10.41 -5.41
N ALA A 130 15.50 -11.37 -6.18
CA ALA A 130 15.85 -12.78 -6.01
C ALA A 130 17.34 -13.05 -6.28
N ASN A 131 17.94 -12.42 -7.29
CA ASN A 131 19.36 -12.59 -7.59
C ASN A 131 20.23 -12.11 -6.43
N TYR A 132 19.99 -10.90 -5.92
CA TYR A 132 20.71 -10.36 -4.77
C TYR A 132 20.57 -11.25 -3.52
N LEU A 133 19.34 -11.68 -3.20
CA LEU A 133 19.08 -12.52 -2.03
C LEU A 133 19.73 -13.91 -2.09
N ASN A 134 19.93 -14.48 -3.29
CA ASN A 134 20.50 -15.81 -3.47
C ASN A 134 22.02 -15.80 -3.69
N ALA A 135 22.55 -14.78 -4.38
CA ALA A 135 23.94 -14.75 -4.84
C ALA A 135 24.83 -13.74 -4.12
N GLY A 136 24.25 -12.75 -3.44
CA GLY A 136 24.98 -11.58 -2.92
C GLY A 136 25.14 -10.53 -4.00
#